data_AF-A0A8J6JGB1-F1
#
_entry.id   AF-A0A8J6JGB1-F1
#
_cell.length_a   1.000
_cell.length_b   1.000
_cell.length_c   1.000
_cell.angle_alpha   90.00
_cell.angle_beta   90.00
_cell.angle_gamma   90.00
#
_symmetry.space_group_name_H-M   'P 1'
#
loop_
_entity.id
_entity.type
_entity.pdbx_description
1 polymer ?
#
loop_
_entity_poly.entity_id
_entity_poly.type
_entity_poly.pdbx_seq_one_letter_code
_entity_poly.pdbx_strand_id
1 'polypeptide(L)'
;LDGIKNKIHPGDAMDKDLYDLPPEELKGIPTVCGSLREALGALAADHDFLLAGDVFTRDQIESYIELKWGEVYKFGHTPHPVEFEMYYSV
;
A
#
# COMPACT_ATOMS: atom_id res chain seq x y z
N LEU A 1 -12.22 -4.55 -13.40
CA LEU A 1 -12.66 -4.06 -14.73
C LEU A 1 -11.48 -3.63 -15.58
N ASP A 2 -10.60 -2.78 -15.05
CA ASP A 2 -9.40 -2.33 -15.76
C ASP A 2 -8.53 -3.49 -16.30
N GLY A 3 -8.17 -4.45 -15.45
CA GLY A 3 -7.41 -5.62 -15.88
C GLY A 3 -8.07 -6.46 -16.98
N ILE A 4 -9.41 -6.48 -17.07
CA ILE A 4 -10.12 -7.15 -18.17
C ILE A 4 -9.98 -6.34 -19.46
N LYS A 5 -10.16 -5.01 -19.40
CA LYS A 5 -10.02 -4.10 -20.55
C LYS A 5 -8.59 -4.15 -21.11
N ASN A 6 -7.60 -4.13 -20.23
CA ASN A 6 -6.18 -4.13 -20.57
C ASN A 6 -5.60 -5.53 -20.76
N LYS A 7 -6.41 -6.59 -20.59
CA LYS A 7 -6.02 -8.00 -20.73
C LYS A 7 -4.78 -8.35 -19.89
N ILE A 8 -4.71 -7.83 -18.67
CA ILE A 8 -3.60 -8.06 -17.75
C ILE A 8 -3.60 -9.54 -17.35
N HIS A 9 -2.51 -10.24 -17.67
CA HIS A 9 -2.31 -11.62 -17.23
C HIS A 9 -1.88 -11.59 -15.75
N PRO A 10 -2.57 -12.32 -14.84
CA PRO A 10 -2.25 -12.29 -13.41
C PRO A 10 -0.93 -12.99 -13.05
N GLY A 11 -0.32 -13.67 -14.03
CA GLY A 11 0.80 -14.58 -13.80
C GLY A 11 0.32 -16.01 -13.61
N ASP A 12 1.25 -16.92 -13.35
CA ASP A 12 0.94 -18.31 -13.06
C ASP A 12 0.45 -18.45 -11.61
N ALA A 13 -0.47 -19.40 -11.39
CA ALA A 13 -0.97 -19.68 -10.06
C ALA A 13 0.16 -20.22 -9.16
N MET A 14 0.20 -19.74 -7.92
CA MET A 14 1.17 -20.20 -6.93
C MET A 14 0.51 -21.24 -6.02
N ASP A 15 0.98 -22.49 -6.10
CA ASP A 15 0.50 -23.60 -5.25
C ASP A 15 1.39 -23.83 -4.00
N LYS A 16 2.42 -22.99 -3.81
CA LYS A 16 3.35 -23.08 -2.67
C LYS A 16 2.81 -22.32 -1.45
N ASP A 17 3.12 -22.81 -0.25
CA ASP A 17 2.85 -22.06 0.99
C ASP A 17 3.77 -20.83 1.07
N LEU A 18 3.16 -19.65 1.13
CA LEU A 18 3.86 -18.36 1.13
C LEU A 18 4.71 -18.14 2.40
N TYR A 19 4.39 -18.82 3.51
CA TYR A 19 5.13 -18.67 4.77
C TYR A 19 6.39 -19.53 4.84
N ASP A 20 6.46 -20.59 4.01
CA ASP A 20 7.57 -21.55 3.99
C ASP A 20 8.56 -21.30 2.85
N LEU A 21 8.34 -20.25 2.04
CA LEU A 21 9.23 -19.90 0.93
C LEU A 21 10.55 -19.30 1.43
N PRO A 22 11.70 -19.66 0.80
CA PRO A 22 12.96 -18.98 1.08
C PRO A 22 12.86 -17.48 0.77
N PRO A 23 13.56 -16.61 1.53
CA PRO A 23 13.54 -15.15 1.30
C PRO A 23 13.92 -14.72 -0.12
N GLU A 24 14.74 -15.52 -0.82
CA GLU A 24 15.14 -15.25 -2.20
C GLU A 24 13.98 -15.44 -3.19
N GLU A 25 13.12 -16.44 -2.97
CA GLU A 25 11.93 -16.68 -3.80
C GLU A 25 10.83 -15.65 -3.50
N LEU A 26 10.68 -15.25 -2.22
CA LEU A 26 9.70 -14.25 -1.80
C LEU A 26 9.92 -12.87 -2.45
N LYS A 27 11.17 -12.47 -2.71
CA LYS A 27 11.49 -11.18 -3.35
C LYS A 27 10.90 -11.02 -4.74
N GLY A 28 10.65 -12.11 -5.46
CA GLY A 28 10.06 -12.09 -6.79
C GLY A 28 8.54 -11.99 -6.79
N ILE A 29 7.90 -12.11 -5.63
CA ILE A 29 6.44 -12.15 -5.50
C ILE A 29 5.94 -10.74 -5.16
N PRO A 30 5.04 -10.15 -5.98
CA PRO A 30 4.39 -8.89 -5.64
C PRO A 30 3.63 -9.01 -4.32
N THR A 31 3.87 -8.08 -3.40
CA THR A 31 3.18 -8.02 -2.10
C THR A 31 2.33 -6.77 -1.98
N VAL A 32 1.43 -6.77 -0.99
CA VAL A 32 0.68 -5.56 -0.61
C VAL A 32 1.59 -4.49 -0.01
N CYS A 33 1.13 -3.24 0.02
CA CYS A 33 1.85 -2.15 0.67
C CYS A 33 2.06 -2.46 2.17
N GLY A 34 3.27 -2.19 2.67
CA GLY A 34 3.67 -2.45 4.06
C GLY A 34 3.23 -1.37 5.05
N SER A 35 2.70 -0.24 4.57
CA SER A 35 2.19 0.83 5.44
C SER A 35 1.09 1.65 4.75
N LEU A 36 0.32 2.37 5.56
CA LEU A 36 -0.64 3.35 5.04
C LEU A 36 0.05 4.42 4.19
N ARG A 37 1.23 4.90 4.60
CA ARG A 37 2.03 5.88 3.83
C ARG A 37 2.32 5.37 2.42
N GLU A 38 2.76 4.13 2.29
CA GLU A 38 3.06 3.52 1.00
C GLU A 38 1.80 3.34 0.16
N ALA A 39 0.70 2.88 0.76
CA ALA A 39 -0.58 2.75 0.06
C ALA A 39 -1.11 4.09 -0.48
N LEU A 40 -0.97 5.18 0.29
CA LEU A 40 -1.33 6.52 -0.18
C LEU A 40 -0.44 7.00 -1.33
N GLY A 41 0.87 6.68 -1.27
CA GLY A 41 1.80 6.97 -2.37
C GLY A 41 1.46 6.18 -3.64
N ALA A 42 1.14 4.90 -3.51
CA ALA A 42 0.71 4.05 -4.61
C ALA A 42 -0.59 4.56 -5.24
N LEU A 43 -1.59 4.92 -4.42
CA LEU A 43 -2.84 5.52 -4.89
C LEU A 43 -2.59 6.85 -5.62
N ALA A 44 -1.71 7.71 -5.10
CA ALA A 44 -1.37 8.95 -5.77
C ALA A 44 -0.71 8.71 -7.15
N ALA A 45 0.15 7.70 -7.25
CA ALA A 45 0.90 7.36 -8.46
C ALA A 45 0.06 6.62 -9.52
N ASP A 46 -0.93 5.82 -9.09
CA ASP A 46 -1.73 4.97 -9.98
C ASP A 46 -3.20 4.91 -9.52
N HIS A 47 -3.97 5.94 -9.86
CA HIS A 47 -5.43 6.00 -9.61
C HIS A 47 -6.26 6.17 -10.88
N ASP A 48 -5.65 6.19 -12.07
CA ASP A 48 -6.36 6.44 -13.32
C ASP A 48 -7.43 5.37 -13.59
N PHE A 49 -7.19 4.14 -13.15
CA PHE A 49 -8.16 3.05 -13.24
C PHE A 49 -9.45 3.31 -12.44
N LEU A 50 -9.40 4.16 -11.41
CA LEU A 50 -10.55 4.55 -10.58
C LEU A 50 -11.34 5.72 -11.18
N LEU A 51 -10.69 6.56 -11.99
CA LEU A 51 -11.34 7.68 -12.69
C LEU A 51 -12.23 7.21 -13.85
N ALA A 52 -12.09 5.94 -14.26
CA ALA A 52 -12.82 5.38 -15.37
C ALA A 52 -14.34 5.41 -15.14
N GLY A 53 -15.06 6.16 -15.98
CA GLY A 53 -16.52 6.25 -15.95
C GLY A 53 -17.06 7.17 -14.86
N ASP A 54 -16.25 8.14 -14.41
CA ASP A 54 -16.61 9.14 -13.40
C ASP A 54 -17.09 8.54 -12.07
N VAL A 55 -16.64 7.30 -11.77
CA VAL A 55 -16.95 6.60 -10.51
C VAL A 55 -16.27 7.29 -9.33
N PHE A 56 -15.02 7.70 -9.53
CA PHE A 56 -14.28 8.59 -8.64
C PHE A 56 -13.83 9.81 -9.41
N THR A 57 -13.87 10.97 -8.74
CA THR A 57 -13.27 12.18 -9.28
C THR A 57 -11.85 12.35 -8.75
N ARG A 58 -11.01 13.02 -9.53
CA ARG A 58 -9.64 13.35 -9.11
C ARG A 58 -9.62 14.11 -7.78
N ASP A 59 -10.48 15.11 -7.65
CA ASP A 59 -10.63 15.93 -6.44
C ASP A 59 -11.00 15.08 -5.20
N GLN A 60 -11.89 14.09 -5.36
CA GLN A 60 -12.25 13.19 -4.28
C GLN A 60 -11.06 12.33 -3.82
N ILE A 61 -10.27 11.81 -4.76
CA ILE A 61 -9.10 10.99 -4.45
C ILE A 61 -8.02 11.83 -3.78
N GLU A 62 -7.72 13.00 -4.31
CA GLU A 62 -6.73 13.93 -3.75
C GLU A 62 -7.12 14.36 -2.33
N SER A 63 -8.39 14.73 -2.12
CA SER A 63 -8.92 15.08 -0.80
C SER A 63 -8.85 13.91 0.19
N TYR A 64 -9.13 12.68 -0.27
CA TYR A 64 -9.00 11.49 0.55
C TYR A 64 -7.55 11.25 0.98
N ILE A 65 -6.61 11.38 0.03
CA ILE A 65 -5.17 11.23 0.30
C ILE A 65 -4.72 12.25 1.34
N GLU A 66 -5.11 13.52 1.20
CA GLU A 66 -4.76 14.58 2.14
C GLU A 66 -5.29 14.28 3.55
N LEU A 67 -6.57 13.91 3.66
CA LEU A 67 -7.19 13.54 4.94
C LEU A 67 -6.40 12.42 5.64
N LYS A 68 -6.02 11.38 4.88
CA LYS A 68 -5.30 10.22 5.41
C LYS A 68 -3.84 10.48 5.72
N TRP A 69 -3.19 11.42 5.03
CA TRP A 69 -1.87 11.89 5.42
C TRP A 69 -1.87 12.52 6.82
N GLY A 70 -2.95 13.19 7.23
CA GLY A 70 -3.13 13.66 8.60
C GLY A 70 -2.99 12.53 9.64
N GLU A 71 -3.57 11.35 9.37
CA GLU A 71 -3.45 10.17 10.23
C GLU A 71 -2.03 9.61 10.23
N VAL A 72 -1.39 9.53 9.05
CA VAL A 72 0.01 9.08 8.92
C VAL A 72 0.95 9.97 9.73
N TYR A 73 0.81 11.29 9.65
CA TYR A 73 1.65 12.22 10.41
C TYR A 73 1.38 12.11 11.91
N LYS A 74 0.12 12.02 12.32
CA LYS A 74 -0.21 11.85 13.74
C LYS A 74 0.43 10.59 14.32
N PHE A 75 0.34 9.47 13.61
CA PHE A 75 0.95 8.22 14.04
C PHE A 75 2.48 8.31 14.03
N GLY A 76 3.07 8.75 12.91
CA GLY A 76 4.53 8.75 12.73
C GLY A 76 5.28 9.82 13.52
N HIS A 77 4.62 10.87 14.00
CA HIS A 77 5.25 11.94 14.78
C HIS A 77 4.99 11.81 16.30
N THR A 78 4.22 10.82 16.73
CA THR A 78 3.97 10.57 18.15
C THR A 78 4.88 9.42 18.61
N PRO A 79 5.78 9.64 19.60
CA PRO A 79 6.60 8.57 20.14
C PRO A 79 5.75 7.41 20.64
N HIS A 80 6.09 6.19 20.23
CA HIS A 80 5.39 4.98 20.69
C HIS A 80 5.95 4.52 22.04
N PRO A 81 5.14 4.02 22.99
CA PRO A 81 5.64 3.53 24.28
C PRO A 81 6.75 2.47 24.18
N VAL A 82 6.72 1.63 23.14
CA VAL A 82 7.79 0.65 22.85
C VAL A 82 9.14 1.33 22.58
N GLU A 83 9.16 2.54 22.03
CA GLU A 83 10.41 3.29 21.86
C GLU A 83 11.05 3.65 23.20
N PHE A 84 10.26 3.90 24.25
CA PHE A 84 10.81 4.09 25.59
C PHE A 84 11.41 2.79 26.13
N GLU A 85 10.74 1.65 25.93
CA GLU A 85 11.32 0.34 26.28
C GLU A 85 12.66 0.09 25.55
N MET A 86 12.72 0.43 24.26
CA MET A 86 13.90 0.20 23.43
C MET A 86 15.06 1.16 23.70
N TYR A 87 14.78 2.44 23.99
CA TYR A 87 15.77 3.52 23.88
C TYR A 87 15.93 4.40 25.13
N TYR A 88 15.08 4.29 26.15
CA TYR A 88 15.10 5.21 27.30
C TYR A 88 16.38 5.12 28.15
N SER A 89 17.01 3.96 28.21
CA SER A 89 18.22 3.70 29.03
C SER A 89 19.45 3.36 28.19
N VAL A 90 19.43 3.73 26.91
CA VAL A 90 20.62 3.72 26.04
C VAL A 90 21.59 4.82 26.46
#